data_AF-A0A9D5QNU2-F1
#
_entry.id   AF-A0A9D5QNU2-F1
#
_cell.length_a   1.000
_cell.length_b   1.000
_cell.length_c   1.000
_cell.angle_alpha   90.00
_cell.angle_beta   90.00
_cell.angle_gamma   90.00
#
_symmetry.space_group_name_H-M   'P 1'
#
loop_
_entity.id
_entity.type
_entity.pdbx_description
1 polymer ?
#
loop_
_entity_poly.entity_id
_entity_poly.type
_entity_poly.pdbx_seq_one_letter_code
_entity_poly.pdbx_strand_id
1 'polypeptide(L)'
;MDKMDIKRQMMKLWKDTFHDSDEYISMIFDSYYNEDLIEYEVENGRVISALLAIPYKFSLSEKYVDNENENSDSCNQFLHGLYLCGLATDIQSRGRGIMSKLINNINKKGYNYGYNFTFLIPASKSLQTYYRDKKYVSCFKRIPNRYVKNYNFKKLLSKDNIFNDEYKNV
;
A
#
# COMPACT_ATOMS: atom_id res chain seq x y z
N MET A 1 17.69 9.61 -19.50
CA MET A 1 17.04 8.31 -19.79
C MET A 1 15.58 8.60 -20.11
N ASP A 2 15.00 7.93 -21.09
CA ASP A 2 13.59 8.18 -21.47
C ASP A 2 12.63 7.71 -20.36
N LYS A 3 11.49 8.37 -20.21
CA LYS A 3 10.48 8.07 -19.18
C LYS A 3 9.94 6.64 -19.34
N MET A 4 9.66 6.26 -20.58
CA MET A 4 9.17 4.93 -20.90
C MET A 4 10.25 3.87 -20.66
N ASP A 5 11.52 4.24 -20.81
CA ASP A 5 12.65 3.39 -20.45
C ASP A 5 12.77 3.19 -18.93
N ILE A 6 12.55 4.22 -18.11
CA ILE A 6 12.52 4.09 -16.64
C ILE A 6 11.37 3.19 -16.19
N LYS A 7 10.14 3.42 -16.68
CA LYS A 7 8.97 2.57 -16.35
C LYS A 7 9.28 1.10 -16.64
N ARG A 8 9.80 0.80 -17.84
CA ARG A 8 10.17 -0.56 -18.25
C ARG A 8 11.25 -1.19 -17.36
N GLN A 9 12.29 -0.43 -17.02
CA GLN A 9 13.35 -0.94 -16.14
C GLN A 9 12.87 -1.18 -14.71
N MET A 10 11.98 -0.35 -14.18
CA MET A 10 11.34 -0.57 -12.88
C MET A 10 10.49 -1.85 -12.90
N MET A 11 9.70 -2.08 -13.95
CA MET A 11 8.92 -3.33 -14.11
C MET A 11 9.83 -4.55 -14.14
N LYS A 12 10.96 -4.47 -14.86
CA LYS A 12 11.95 -5.55 -14.89
C LYS A 12 12.56 -5.80 -13.49
N LEU A 13 12.98 -4.73 -12.80
CA LEU A 13 13.55 -4.82 -11.45
C LEU A 13 12.54 -5.42 -10.45
N TRP A 14 11.26 -5.05 -10.57
CA TRP A 14 10.17 -5.64 -9.80
C TRP A 14 10.10 -7.15 -10.03
N LYS A 15 10.02 -7.57 -11.30
CA LYS A 15 9.92 -9.00 -11.67
C LYS A 15 11.10 -9.80 -11.14
N ASP A 16 12.31 -9.30 -11.30
CA ASP A 16 13.53 -9.96 -10.83
C ASP A 16 13.56 -10.07 -9.29
N THR A 17 12.90 -9.14 -8.57
CA THR A 17 12.92 -9.07 -7.10
C THR A 17 11.80 -9.89 -6.45
N PHE A 18 10.58 -9.82 -6.99
CA PHE A 18 9.38 -10.38 -6.35
C PHE A 18 8.83 -11.61 -7.07
N HIS A 19 9.25 -11.86 -8.31
CA HIS A 19 8.80 -12.99 -9.13
C HIS A 19 7.29 -13.03 -9.39
N ASP A 20 6.63 -11.87 -9.32
CA ASP A 20 5.22 -11.73 -9.72
C ASP A 20 5.05 -11.92 -11.25
N SER A 21 3.83 -12.21 -11.68
CA SER A 21 3.52 -12.41 -13.10
C SER A 21 3.59 -11.10 -13.90
N ASP A 22 3.84 -11.20 -15.22
CA ASP A 22 3.90 -10.01 -16.08
C ASP A 22 2.57 -9.26 -16.11
N GLU A 23 1.45 -9.98 -16.05
CA GLU A 23 0.10 -9.42 -16.03
C GLU A 23 -0.13 -8.61 -14.76
N TYR A 24 0.29 -9.13 -13.60
CA TYR A 24 0.17 -8.41 -12.33
C TYR A 24 1.03 -7.15 -12.30
N ILE A 25 2.29 -7.25 -12.75
CA ILE A 25 3.21 -6.11 -12.80
C ILE A 25 2.67 -5.06 -13.78
N SER A 26 2.21 -5.46 -14.96
CA SER A 26 1.62 -4.54 -15.94
C SER A 26 0.40 -3.84 -15.36
N MET A 27 -0.51 -4.57 -14.72
CA MET A 27 -1.67 -4.00 -14.04
C MET A 27 -1.28 -2.94 -13.01
N ILE A 28 -0.29 -3.20 -12.14
CA ILE A 28 0.19 -2.22 -11.15
C ILE A 28 0.74 -0.97 -11.83
N PHE A 29 1.61 -1.14 -12.82
CA PHE A 29 2.27 -0.02 -13.49
C PHE A 29 1.35 0.75 -14.44
N ASP A 30 0.32 0.14 -14.99
CA ASP A 30 -0.68 0.83 -15.82
C ASP A 30 -1.70 1.58 -14.97
N SER A 31 -1.99 1.08 -13.76
CA SER A 31 -2.93 1.71 -12.85
C SER A 31 -2.32 2.82 -12.00
N TYR A 32 -1.05 2.67 -11.58
CA TYR A 32 -0.48 3.48 -10.50
C TYR A 32 0.85 4.16 -10.82
N TYR A 33 1.44 3.93 -12.00
CA TYR A 33 2.67 4.64 -12.36
C TYR A 33 2.39 6.13 -12.54
N ASN A 34 2.97 6.94 -11.67
CA ASN A 34 2.97 8.39 -11.75
C ASN A 34 4.40 8.88 -11.49
N GLU A 35 4.97 9.62 -12.43
CA GLU A 35 6.34 10.13 -12.35
C GLU A 35 6.60 10.99 -11.11
N ASP A 36 5.59 11.72 -10.65
CA ASP A 36 5.70 12.54 -9.45
C ASP A 36 5.76 11.67 -8.20
N LEU A 37 5.20 10.46 -8.24
CA LEU A 37 5.06 9.57 -7.08
C LEU A 37 5.87 8.28 -7.20
N ILE A 38 7.05 8.36 -7.82
CA ILE A 38 8.06 7.31 -7.82
C ILE A 38 9.38 7.83 -7.26
N GLU A 39 10.24 6.91 -6.84
CA GLU A 39 11.66 7.16 -6.61
C GLU A 39 12.47 6.01 -7.17
N TYR A 40 13.63 6.31 -7.74
CA TYR A 40 14.53 5.31 -8.29
C TYR A 40 16.00 5.78 -8.24
N GLU A 41 16.92 4.82 -8.29
CA GLU A 41 18.36 5.05 -8.41
C GLU A 41 18.88 4.36 -9.67
N VAL A 42 19.72 5.07 -10.43
CA VAL A 42 20.33 4.57 -11.67
C VAL A 42 21.83 4.45 -11.50
N GLU A 43 22.39 3.30 -11.85
CA GLU A 43 23.83 3.07 -11.89
C GLU A 43 24.20 2.38 -13.21
N ASN A 44 25.21 2.90 -13.91
CA ASN A 44 25.65 2.39 -15.22
C ASN A 44 24.50 2.25 -16.23
N GLY A 45 23.59 3.22 -16.25
CA GLY A 45 22.44 3.22 -17.15
C GLY A 45 21.40 2.14 -16.84
N ARG A 46 21.36 1.59 -15.62
CA ARG A 46 20.31 0.66 -15.19
C ARG A 46 19.65 1.14 -13.90
N VAL A 47 18.32 1.04 -13.82
CA VAL A 47 17.59 1.20 -12.56
C VAL A 47 17.93 0.03 -11.63
N ILE A 48 18.59 0.35 -10.52
CA ILE A 48 19.08 -0.64 -9.54
C ILE A 48 18.26 -0.67 -8.26
N SER A 49 17.44 0.35 -8.02
CA SER A 49 16.55 0.45 -6.86
C SER A 49 15.38 1.33 -7.24
N ALA A 50 14.17 0.95 -6.86
CA ALA A 50 12.97 1.71 -7.21
C ALA A 50 11.80 1.43 -6.25
N LEU A 51 10.88 2.38 -6.17
CA LEU A 51 9.59 2.23 -5.49
C LEU A 51 8.50 3.06 -6.18
N LEU A 52 7.25 2.69 -5.95
CA LEU A 52 6.06 3.49 -6.25
C LEU A 52 5.43 3.99 -4.96
N ALA A 53 4.83 5.17 -4.99
CA ALA A 53 3.99 5.71 -3.92
C ALA A 53 2.57 5.92 -4.45
N ILE A 54 1.61 5.22 -3.85
CA ILE A 54 0.22 5.18 -4.33
C ILE A 54 -0.65 6.00 -3.36
N PRO A 55 -1.39 7.03 -3.82
CA PRO A 55 -2.27 7.82 -2.98
C PRO A 55 -3.45 7.02 -2.42
N TYR A 56 -3.71 7.16 -1.13
CA TYR A 56 -4.88 6.61 -0.44
C TYR A 56 -5.54 7.67 0.44
N LYS A 57 -6.86 7.57 0.61
CA LYS A 57 -7.65 8.34 1.57
C LYS A 57 -8.13 7.44 2.69
N PHE A 58 -7.95 7.89 3.93
CA PHE A 58 -8.38 7.21 5.15
C PHE A 58 -9.47 8.04 5.80
N SER A 59 -10.65 7.45 6.00
CA SER A 59 -11.71 8.08 6.78
C SER A 59 -11.40 7.92 8.27
N LEU A 60 -11.45 9.00 9.03
CA LEU A 60 -11.48 8.94 10.49
C LEU A 60 -12.92 8.89 10.95
N SER A 61 -13.18 8.10 12.00
CA SER A 61 -14.46 8.20 12.70
C SER A 61 -14.41 9.36 13.69
N GLU A 62 -15.55 10.03 13.86
CA GLU A 62 -15.70 11.25 14.68
C GLU A 62 -15.18 11.08 16.12
N LYS A 63 -15.19 9.86 16.66
CA LYS A 63 -14.74 9.56 18.03
C LYS A 63 -13.24 9.75 18.28
N TYR A 64 -12.44 9.91 17.23
CA TYR A 64 -10.98 10.07 17.31
C TYR A 64 -10.49 11.40 16.73
N VAL A 65 -11.40 12.32 16.42
CA VAL A 65 -11.06 13.71 16.10
C VAL A 65 -10.97 14.45 17.43
N ASP A 66 -9.83 15.06 17.73
CA ASP A 66 -9.62 15.80 18.97
C ASP A 66 -10.72 16.87 19.12
N ASN A 67 -11.57 16.73 20.13
CA ASN A 67 -12.69 17.64 20.45
C ASN A 67 -12.19 18.99 21.03
N GLU A 68 -10.97 19.43 20.72
CA GLU A 68 -10.44 20.71 21.21
C GLU A 68 -10.97 21.92 20.41
N ASN A 69 -11.71 21.68 19.32
CA ASN A 69 -12.39 22.72 18.55
C ASN A 69 -13.89 22.43 18.47
N GLU A 70 -14.64 22.76 19.54
CA GLU A 70 -16.11 22.61 19.65
C GLU A 70 -16.94 23.43 18.63
N ASN A 71 -16.32 23.99 17.58
CA ASN A 71 -16.99 24.77 16.53
C ASN A 71 -16.62 24.32 15.11
N SER A 72 -16.32 23.04 14.90
CA SER A 72 -16.17 22.49 13.55
C SER A 72 -17.43 21.74 13.18
N ASP A 73 -18.15 22.23 12.17
CA ASP A 73 -19.18 21.47 11.44
C ASP A 73 -18.69 20.03 11.22
N SER A 74 -19.56 19.04 11.48
CA SER A 74 -19.29 17.61 11.26
C SER A 74 -18.90 17.37 9.81
N CYS A 75 -17.60 17.43 9.56
CA CYS A 75 -16.98 17.12 8.29
C CYS A 75 -16.13 15.88 8.51
N ASN A 76 -16.47 14.80 7.81
CA ASN A 76 -15.64 13.59 7.76
C ASN A 76 -14.18 13.97 7.50
N GLN A 77 -13.33 13.85 8.52
CA GLN A 77 -11.91 14.17 8.36
C GLN A 77 -11.24 13.02 7.61
N PHE A 78 -10.62 13.34 6.47
CA PHE A 78 -9.82 12.40 5.70
C PHE A 78 -8.34 12.63 5.97
N LEU A 79 -7.59 11.57 6.24
CA LEU A 79 -6.14 11.59 6.13
C LEU A 79 -5.72 11.06 4.77
N HIS A 80 -4.77 11.74 4.15
CA HIS A 80 -4.16 11.35 2.90
C HIS A 80 -2.85 10.61 3.19
N GLY A 81 -2.80 9.33 2.83
CA GLY A 81 -1.63 8.47 2.97
C GLY A 81 -1.00 8.14 1.63
N LEU A 82 0.32 7.91 1.61
CA LEU A 82 1.01 7.32 0.46
C LEU A 82 1.44 5.89 0.79
N TYR A 83 0.89 4.93 0.05
CA TYR A 83 1.31 3.54 0.14
C TYR A 83 2.60 3.34 -0.65
N LEU A 84 3.70 3.02 0.04
CA LEU A 84 4.94 2.67 -0.64
C LEU A 84 4.87 1.21 -1.10
N CYS A 85 4.84 1.03 -2.41
CA CYS A 85 4.64 -0.23 -3.09
C CYS A 85 5.87 -0.59 -3.92
N GLY A 86 6.19 -1.90 -4.02
CA GLY A 86 7.22 -2.35 -4.94
C GLY A 86 8.65 -1.96 -4.61
N LEU A 87 9.00 -1.82 -3.33
CA LEU A 87 10.34 -1.40 -2.92
C LEU A 87 11.37 -2.46 -3.31
N ALA A 88 11.94 -2.32 -4.50
CA ALA A 88 12.86 -3.28 -5.10
C ALA A 88 14.28 -2.73 -5.09
N THR A 89 15.26 -3.59 -4.85
CA THR A 89 16.68 -3.27 -5.00
C THR A 89 17.39 -4.49 -5.53
N ASP A 90 18.14 -4.29 -6.61
CA ASP A 90 18.97 -5.29 -7.26
C ASP A 90 19.85 -6.00 -6.23
N ILE A 91 19.97 -7.32 -6.35
CA ILE A 91 20.63 -8.17 -5.34
C ILE A 91 22.06 -7.74 -5.05
N GLN A 92 22.82 -7.34 -6.08
CA GLN A 92 24.21 -6.89 -5.96
C GLN A 92 24.33 -5.48 -5.37
N SER A 93 23.22 -4.76 -5.35
CA SER A 93 23.12 -3.38 -4.86
C SER A 93 22.63 -3.26 -3.42
N ARG A 94 22.22 -4.37 -2.79
CA ARG A 94 21.68 -4.39 -1.42
C ARG A 94 22.77 -4.11 -0.37
N GLY A 95 22.36 -3.72 0.83
CA GLY A 95 23.28 -3.36 1.92
C GLY A 95 23.94 -1.98 1.78
N ARG A 96 23.82 -1.31 0.63
CA ARG A 96 24.41 0.01 0.35
C ARG A 96 23.58 1.21 0.84
N GLY A 97 22.46 0.97 1.52
CA GLY A 97 21.58 2.04 2.03
C GLY A 97 20.70 2.74 0.98
N ILE A 98 20.75 2.35 -0.29
CA ILE A 98 20.03 2.99 -1.41
C ILE A 98 18.52 3.10 -1.16
N MET A 99 17.85 1.99 -0.83
CA MET A 99 16.42 2.02 -0.54
C MET A 99 16.07 2.95 0.64
N SER A 100 16.98 3.10 1.61
CA SER A 100 16.77 4.05 2.72
C SER A 100 16.77 5.49 2.24
N LYS A 101 17.62 5.82 1.26
CA LYS A 101 17.65 7.14 0.60
C LYS A 101 16.35 7.37 -0.18
N LEU A 102 15.90 6.39 -0.97
CA LEU A 102 14.65 6.50 -1.74
C LEU A 102 13.42 6.69 -0.84
N ILE A 103 13.33 5.93 0.25
CA ILE A 103 12.26 6.10 1.26
C ILE A 103 12.29 7.51 1.86
N ASN A 104 13.46 8.05 2.19
CA ASN A 104 13.57 9.41 2.72
C ASN A 104 13.13 10.46 1.70
N ASN A 105 13.50 10.28 0.42
CA ASN A 105 13.09 11.18 -0.65
C ASN A 105 11.57 11.20 -0.83
N ILE A 106 10.95 10.02 -0.94
CA ILE A 106 9.50 9.94 -1.16
C ILE A 106 8.71 10.43 0.06
N ASN A 107 9.24 10.25 1.28
CA ASN A 107 8.64 10.82 2.48
C ASN A 107 8.65 12.35 2.46
N LYS A 108 9.78 12.97 2.08
CA LYS A 108 9.86 14.44 1.92
C LYS A 108 8.95 14.93 0.81
N LYS A 109 8.89 14.20 -0.30
CA LYS A 109 8.02 14.52 -1.43
C LYS A 109 6.55 14.46 -1.03
N GLY A 110 6.15 13.39 -0.34
CA GLY A 110 4.81 13.22 0.22
C GLY A 110 4.41 14.37 1.15
N TYR A 111 5.30 14.74 2.07
CA TYR A 111 5.09 15.90 2.95
C TYR A 111 4.87 17.19 2.16
N ASN A 112 5.71 17.47 1.16
CA ASN A 112 5.59 18.67 0.32
C ASN A 112 4.30 18.69 -0.53
N TYR A 113 3.76 17.52 -0.86
CA TYR A 113 2.48 17.37 -1.58
C TYR A 113 1.26 17.33 -0.64
N GLY A 114 1.44 17.54 0.66
CA GLY A 114 0.34 17.60 1.63
C GLY A 114 -0.20 16.23 2.07
N TYR A 115 0.55 15.15 1.85
CA TYR A 115 0.20 13.85 2.44
C TYR A 115 0.56 13.83 3.93
N ASN A 116 -0.33 13.27 4.74
CA ASN A 116 -0.18 13.22 6.20
C ASN A 116 0.85 12.18 6.64
N PHE A 117 0.96 11.05 5.92
CA PHE A 117 1.89 9.98 6.25
C PHE A 117 2.19 9.09 5.04
N THR A 118 3.24 8.30 5.15
CA THR A 118 3.49 7.17 4.25
C THR A 118 3.33 5.86 5.01
N PHE A 119 2.90 4.80 4.33
CA PHE A 119 2.69 3.50 4.93
C PHE A 119 3.08 2.38 3.97
N LEU A 120 3.35 1.19 4.52
CA LEU A 120 3.71 0.01 3.74
C LEU A 120 3.36 -1.27 4.51
N ILE A 121 3.40 -2.40 3.80
CA ILE A 121 3.20 -3.73 4.38
C ILE A 121 4.54 -4.48 4.29
N PRO A 122 5.24 -4.73 5.41
CA PRO A 122 6.50 -5.47 5.37
C PRO A 122 6.25 -6.93 4.95
N ALA A 123 7.02 -7.44 3.98
CA ALA A 123 6.90 -8.82 3.50
C ALA A 123 7.46 -9.87 4.48
N SER A 124 8.27 -9.46 5.46
CA SER A 124 8.88 -10.35 6.45
C SER A 124 9.16 -9.64 7.77
N LYS A 125 9.50 -10.41 8.82
CA LYS A 125 9.86 -9.87 10.13
C LYS A 125 11.17 -9.07 10.10
N SER A 126 12.16 -9.51 9.32
CA SER A 126 13.41 -8.76 9.13
C SER A 126 13.16 -7.42 8.45
N LEU A 127 12.29 -7.38 7.44
CA LEU A 127 11.87 -6.13 6.81
C LEU A 127 11.08 -5.23 7.77
N GLN A 128 10.24 -5.80 8.64
CA GLN A 128 9.57 -5.01 9.69
C GLN A 128 10.58 -4.29 10.59
N THR A 129 11.69 -4.96 10.97
CA THR A 129 12.78 -4.32 11.72
C THR A 129 13.47 -3.24 10.89
N TYR A 130 13.81 -3.54 9.63
CA TYR A 130 14.40 -2.55 8.72
C TYR A 130 13.57 -1.27 8.61
N TYR A 131 12.25 -1.36 8.45
CA TYR A 131 11.37 -0.19 8.38
C TYR A 131 11.21 0.53 9.72
N ARG A 132 11.26 -0.19 10.84
CA ARG A 132 11.27 0.41 12.19
C ARG A 132 12.50 1.32 12.38
N ASP A 133 13.66 0.90 11.88
CA ASP A 133 14.87 1.72 11.90
C ASP A 133 14.75 2.98 11.01
N LYS A 134 13.74 3.02 10.12
CA LYS A 134 13.34 4.19 9.33
C LYS A 134 12.13 4.92 9.92
N LYS A 135 11.85 4.72 11.21
CA LYS A 135 10.79 5.38 11.98
C LYS A 135 9.36 4.98 11.60
N TYR A 136 9.17 3.92 10.80
CA TYR A 136 7.83 3.34 10.63
C TYR A 136 7.41 2.63 11.92
N VAL A 137 6.15 2.82 12.29
CA VAL A 137 5.53 2.19 13.45
C VAL A 137 4.43 1.21 13.01
N SER A 138 4.16 0.21 13.84
CA SER A 138 3.11 -0.79 13.52
C SER A 138 1.75 -0.26 13.94
N CYS A 139 0.99 0.29 12.99
CA CYS A 139 -0.36 0.84 13.22
C CYS A 139 -1.49 -0.17 12.96
N PHE A 140 -1.24 -1.20 12.15
CA PHE A 140 -2.27 -2.16 11.73
C PHE A 140 -1.92 -3.57 12.17
N LYS A 141 -2.94 -4.35 12.56
CA LYS A 141 -2.83 -5.78 12.86
C LYS A 141 -3.73 -6.55 11.91
N ARG A 142 -3.18 -7.58 11.27
CA ARG A 142 -3.97 -8.55 10.52
C ARG A 142 -4.40 -9.66 11.48
N ILE A 143 -5.71 -9.82 11.64
CA ILE A 143 -6.31 -10.93 12.39
C ILE A 143 -6.89 -11.89 11.34
N PRO A 144 -6.32 -13.09 11.14
CA PRO A 144 -6.90 -14.06 10.22
C PRO A 144 -8.17 -14.65 10.86
N ASN A 145 -9.33 -14.13 10.48
CA ASN A 145 -10.61 -14.75 10.83
C ASN A 145 -10.86 -15.94 9.90
N ARG A 146 -10.88 -17.15 10.47
CA ARG A 146 -11.27 -18.35 9.73
C ARG A 146 -12.79 -18.47 9.77
N TYR A 147 -13.46 -17.99 8.73
CA TYR A 147 -14.87 -18.27 8.55
C TYR A 147 -15.03 -19.76 8.23
N VAL A 148 -15.56 -20.53 9.17
CA VAL A 148 -15.87 -21.94 8.95
C VAL A 148 -16.99 -22.02 7.92
N LYS A 149 -16.85 -22.91 6.94
CA LYS A 149 -17.77 -23.16 5.82
C LYS A 149 -19.11 -23.79 6.28
N ASN A 150 -19.65 -23.41 7.44
CA ASN A 150 -20.89 -23.97 7.97
C ASN A 150 -22.14 -23.37 7.33
N TYR A 151 -22.00 -22.36 6.47
CA TYR A 151 -23.10 -21.88 5.64
C TYR A 151 -23.27 -22.80 4.43
N ASN A 152 -24.27 -23.69 4.51
CA ASN A 152 -24.77 -24.39 3.34
C ASN A 152 -25.59 -23.40 2.50
N PHE A 153 -24.93 -22.65 1.62
CA PHE A 153 -25.57 -21.67 0.74
C PHE A 153 -26.66 -22.28 -0.14
N LYS A 154 -26.60 -23.59 -0.46
CA LYS A 154 -27.70 -24.30 -1.14
C LYS A 154 -28.97 -24.38 -0.29
N LYS A 155 -28.84 -24.48 1.04
CA LYS A 155 -29.97 -24.50 1.97
C LYS A 155 -30.57 -23.10 2.21
N LEU A 156 -29.75 -22.05 2.11
CA LEU A 156 -30.20 -20.65 2.22
C LEU A 156 -30.87 -20.13 0.95
N LEU A 157 -30.47 -20.64 -0.23
CA LEU A 157 -31.00 -20.20 -1.53
C LEU A 157 -32.06 -21.15 -2.12
N SER A 158 -32.49 -22.18 -1.38
CA SER A 158 -33.67 -22.95 -1.79
C SER A 158 -34.88 -22.03 -1.81
N LYS A 159 -35.67 -22.08 -2.90
CA LYS A 159 -36.83 -21.20 -3.13
C LYS A 159 -37.79 -21.13 -1.93
N ASP A 160 -37.85 -22.19 -1.12
CA ASP A 160 -38.72 -22.28 0.07
C ASP A 160 -38.33 -21.32 1.21
N ASN A 161 -37.07 -20.84 1.26
CA ASN A 161 -36.59 -19.96 2.33
C ASN A 161 -36.55 -18.47 1.96
N ILE A 162 -36.72 -18.13 0.67
CA ILE A 162 -36.69 -16.73 0.20
C ILE A 162 -38.05 -16.03 0.43
N PHE A 163 -39.13 -16.80 0.60
CA PHE A 163 -40.49 -16.28 0.73
C PHE A 163 -41.17 -16.55 2.08
N ASN A 164 -40.48 -17.20 3.03
CA ASN A 164 -41.01 -17.39 4.39
C ASN A 164 -40.45 -16.31 5.33
N ASP A 165 -41.32 -15.40 5.74
CA ASP A 165 -41.09 -14.24 6.61
C ASP A 165 -40.75 -14.60 8.09
N GLU A 166 -40.46 -15.86 8.41
CA GLU A 166 -40.29 -16.32 9.80
C GLU A 166 -38.94 -15.99 10.45
N TYR A 167 -38.05 -15.25 9.78
CA TYR A 167 -36.79 -14.76 10.38
C TYR A 167 -36.81 -13.27 10.76
N LYS A 168 -38.00 -12.71 11.02
CA LYS A 168 -38.13 -11.48 11.82
C LYS A 168 -38.35 -11.86 13.27
N ASN A 169 -37.26 -12.07 14.02
CA ASN A 169 -37.13 -11.80 15.47
C ASN A 169 -35.87 -12.49 16.00
N VAL A 170 -34.72 -11.83 15.84
CA VAL A 170 -33.61 -11.82 16.81
C VAL A 170 -33.03 -10.42 16.84
#